data_AF-X2H0P9-F1
#
_entry.id   AF-X2H0P9-F1
#
_cell.length_a   1.000
_cell.length_b   1.000
_cell.length_c   1.000
_cell.angle_alpha   90.00
_cell.angle_beta   90.00
_cell.angle_gamma   90.00
#
_symmetry.space_group_name_H-M   'P 1'
#
loop_
_entity.id
_entity.type
_entity.pdbx_description
1 polymer ?
#
loop_
_entity_poly.entity_id
_entity_poly.type
_entity_poly.pdbx_seq_one_letter_code
_entity_poly.pdbx_strand_id
1 'polypeptide(L)'
;MALKITNKCINCDMCEPECPNEAISMGFDTYEIDPNKCTECVGYYDHSTCQRVCPIQNAIIADPEHVETQEELLAKFERLKHLS
;
A
#
# COMPACT_ATOMS: atom_id res chain seq x y z
N MET A 1 -2.72 8.59 4.04
CA MET A 1 -1.40 8.18 4.54
C MET A 1 -0.89 7.08 3.62
N ALA A 2 0.39 6.99 3.29
CA ALA A 2 0.86 5.74 2.69
C ALA A 2 0.88 4.65 3.78
N LEU A 3 0.77 3.39 3.35
CA LEU A 3 1.12 2.25 4.21
C LEU A 3 2.60 1.91 4.01
N LYS A 4 3.19 1.23 5.00
CA LYS A 4 4.52 0.63 4.88
C LYS A 4 4.55 -0.80 5.39
N ILE A 5 5.47 -1.57 4.81
CA ILE A 5 5.78 -2.93 5.23
C ILE A 5 6.94 -2.85 6.22
N THR A 6 6.83 -3.60 7.32
CA THR A 6 7.83 -3.67 8.39
C THR A 6 8.71 -4.91 8.23
N ASN A 7 9.76 -4.99 9.06
CA ASN A 7 10.62 -6.16 9.16
C ASN A 7 9.92 -7.46 9.64
N LYS A 8 8.62 -7.42 9.93
CA LYS A 8 7.80 -8.61 10.21
C LYS A 8 7.34 -9.33 8.94
N CYS A 9 7.59 -8.77 7.76
CA CYS A 9 7.28 -9.43 6.51
C CYS A 9 8.02 -10.77 6.41
N ILE A 10 7.32 -11.79 5.93
CA ILE A 10 7.85 -13.15 5.74
C ILE A 10 7.97 -13.54 4.27
N ASN A 11 7.85 -12.57 3.35
CA ASN A 11 7.97 -12.76 1.90
C ASN A 11 7.04 -13.86 1.36
N CYS A 12 5.76 -13.80 1.71
CA CYS A 12 4.73 -14.78 1.34
C CYS A 12 3.98 -14.48 0.02
N ASP A 13 4.35 -13.40 -0.68
CA ASP A 13 3.82 -12.99 -1.99
C ASP A 13 2.32 -12.64 -2.06
N MET A 14 1.59 -12.69 -0.94
CA MET A 14 0.13 -12.50 -0.94
C MET A 14 -0.31 -11.05 -1.22
N CYS A 15 0.47 -10.06 -0.83
CA CYS A 15 0.04 -8.65 -0.87
C CYS A 15 0.32 -7.93 -2.19
N GLU A 16 1.32 -8.36 -2.95
CA GLU A 16 1.69 -7.75 -4.23
C GLU A 16 0.56 -7.77 -5.27
N PRO A 17 -0.05 -8.94 -5.60
CA PRO A 17 -1.10 -9.00 -6.62
C PRO A 17 -2.39 -8.27 -6.23
N GLU A 18 -2.56 -7.97 -4.94
CA GLU A 18 -3.76 -7.33 -4.39
C GLU A 18 -3.71 -5.80 -4.45
N CYS A 19 -2.55 -5.22 -4.80
CA CYS A 19 -2.40 -3.77 -4.86
C CYS A 19 -2.92 -3.23 -6.21
N PRO A 20 -4.01 -2.44 -6.24
CA PRO A 20 -4.59 -1.96 -7.49
C PRO A 20 -3.73 -0.93 -8.24
N ASN A 21 -2.70 -0.39 -7.59
CA ASN A 21 -1.79 0.61 -8.16
C ASN A 21 -0.37 0.06 -8.36
N GLU A 22 -0.14 -1.25 -8.19
CA GLU A 22 1.20 -1.86 -8.28
C GLU A 22 2.23 -1.11 -7.41
N ALA A 23 1.80 -0.73 -6.20
CA ALA A 23 2.63 -0.01 -5.24
C ALA A 23 3.52 -0.93 -4.42
N ILE A 24 3.23 -2.24 -4.40
CA ILE A 24 3.97 -3.24 -3.63
C ILE A 24 4.90 -3.98 -4.56
N SER A 25 6.16 -4.16 -4.15
CA SER A 25 7.14 -4.96 -4.89
C SER A 25 8.19 -5.54 -3.93
N MET A 26 8.91 -6.59 -4.37
CA MET A 26 10.00 -7.16 -3.58
C MET A 26 11.19 -6.20 -3.51
N GLY A 27 11.55 -5.80 -2.29
CA GLY A 27 12.74 -5.00 -1.99
C GLY A 27 13.98 -5.85 -1.74
N PHE A 28 14.92 -5.33 -0.96
CA PHE A 28 16.17 -6.04 -0.66
C PHE A 28 15.96 -7.26 0.25
N ASP A 29 15.28 -7.07 1.39
CA ASP A 29 15.03 -8.13 2.38
C ASP A 29 13.54 -8.48 2.53
N THR A 30 12.67 -7.49 2.30
CA THR A 30 11.22 -7.61 2.45
C THR A 30 10.51 -6.96 1.29
N TYR A 31 9.23 -7.28 1.10
CA TYR A 31 8.34 -6.43 0.30
C TYR A 31 8.38 -4.97 0.79
N GLU A 32 8.26 -4.04 -0.14
CA GLU A 32 8.24 -2.59 0.10
C GLU A 32 7.01 -1.96 -0.58
N ILE A 33 6.55 -0.83 -0.04
CA ILE A 33 5.45 -0.04 -0.61
C ILE A 33 6.02 1.28 -1.12
N ASP A 34 5.78 1.60 -2.41
CA ASP A 34 6.03 2.93 -2.97
C ASP A 34 4.94 3.92 -2.47
N PRO A 35 5.29 4.89 -1.61
CA PRO A 35 4.32 5.84 -1.07
C PRO A 35 3.70 6.74 -2.14
N ASN A 36 4.37 6.92 -3.29
CA ASN A 36 3.83 7.72 -4.39
C ASN A 36 2.67 7.04 -5.11
N LYS A 37 2.56 5.70 -4.99
CA LYS A 37 1.51 4.88 -5.59
C LYS A 37 0.48 4.37 -4.58
N CYS A 38 0.82 4.30 -3.30
CA CYS A 38 -0.09 3.85 -2.26
C CYS A 38 -1.22 4.87 -2.03
N THR A 39 -2.48 4.47 -2.25
CA THR A 39 -3.67 5.29 -1.97
C THR A 39 -4.47 4.81 -0.77
N GLU A 40 -3.93 3.90 0.06
CA GLU A 40 -4.72 3.14 1.06
C GLU A 40 -5.96 2.46 0.46
N CYS A 41 -5.89 2.12 -0.82
CA CYS A 41 -7.04 1.64 -1.60
C CYS A 41 -8.20 2.64 -1.75
N VAL A 42 -8.07 3.89 -1.30
CA VAL A 42 -9.04 4.97 -1.60
C VAL A 42 -9.23 5.07 -3.11
N GLY A 43 -10.49 5.17 -3.54
CA GLY A 43 -10.91 5.14 -4.94
C GLY A 43 -11.21 3.74 -5.48
N TYR A 44 -10.80 2.68 -4.79
CA TYR A 44 -11.05 1.29 -5.19
C TYR A 44 -11.88 0.50 -4.17
N TYR A 45 -11.50 0.56 -2.89
CA TYR A 45 -12.07 -0.27 -1.82
C TYR A 45 -12.21 0.53 -0.52
N ASP A 46 -13.11 0.09 0.36
CA ASP A 46 -13.30 0.71 1.69
C ASP A 46 -12.15 0.44 2.67
N HIS A 47 -11.32 -0.57 2.37
CA HIS A 47 -10.22 -0.99 3.21
C HIS A 47 -9.01 -1.45 2.38
N SER A 48 -7.82 -1.26 2.92
CA SER A 48 -6.56 -1.72 2.33
C SER A 48 -6.53 -3.24 2.16
N THR A 49 -6.51 -3.69 0.91
CA THR A 49 -6.50 -5.13 0.54
C THR A 49 -5.24 -5.82 1.03
N CYS A 50 -4.08 -5.18 0.88
CA CYS A 50 -2.79 -5.72 1.34
C CYS A 50 -2.79 -6.06 2.84
N GLN A 51 -3.41 -5.23 3.69
CA GLN A 51 -3.56 -5.49 5.13
C GLN A 51 -4.51 -6.66 5.42
N ARG A 52 -5.55 -6.85 4.60
CA ARG A 52 -6.52 -7.94 4.75
C ARG A 52 -5.94 -9.31 4.42
N VAL A 53 -5.07 -9.38 3.41
CA VAL A 53 -4.46 -10.65 2.97
C VAL A 53 -3.17 -11.00 3.71
N CYS A 54 -2.55 -10.04 4.41
CA CYS A 54 -1.29 -10.29 5.11
C CYS A 54 -1.50 -11.27 6.28
N PRO A 55 -0.80 -12.42 6.31
CA PRO A 55 -0.97 -13.41 7.36
C PRO A 55 -0.29 -13.01 8.68
N ILE A 56 0.54 -11.96 8.67
CA ILE A 56 1.31 -11.50 9.83
C ILE A 56 0.73 -10.19 10.37
N GLN A 57 0.28 -10.23 11.63
CA GLN A 57 -0.26 -9.06 12.29
C GLN A 57 0.78 -7.93 12.40
N ASN A 58 0.34 -6.71 12.04
CA ASN A 58 1.17 -5.51 12.06
C ASN A 58 2.43 -5.62 11.18
N ALA A 59 2.44 -6.48 10.16
CA ALA A 59 3.49 -6.44 9.14
C ALA A 59 3.29 -5.27 8.17
N ILE A 60 2.05 -4.82 7.96
CA ILE A 60 1.70 -3.64 7.15
C ILE A 60 0.99 -2.62 8.03
N ILE A 61 1.57 -1.45 8.20
CA ILE A 61 1.11 -0.38 9.11
C ILE A 61 1.02 0.95 8.39
N ALA A 62 0.34 1.94 8.98
CA ALA A 62 0.39 3.31 8.51
C ALA A 62 1.83 3.84 8.58
N ASP A 63 2.25 4.55 7.53
CA ASP A 63 3.57 5.16 7.50
C ASP A 63 3.55 6.56 8.13
N PRO A 64 4.19 6.76 9.30
CA PRO A 64 4.28 8.08 9.94
C PRO A 64 5.04 9.13 9.11
N GLU A 65 5.86 8.71 8.14
CA GLU A 65 6.60 9.65 7.28
C GLU A 65 5.77 10.14 6.08
N HIS A 66 4.64 9.48 5.80
CA HIS A 66 3.77 9.78 4.66
C HIS A 66 2.32 9.90 5.12
N VAL A 67 2.04 10.86 6.00
CA VAL A 67 0.68 11.14 6.47
C VAL A 67 -0.07 11.92 5.39
N GLU A 68 -1.26 11.44 5.00
CA GLU A 68 -2.09 12.08 3.98
C GLU A 68 -3.56 11.96 4.39
N THR A 69 -4.34 12.97 4.06
CA THR A 69 -5.78 13.08 4.24
C THR A 69 -6.53 12.26 3.18
N GLN A 70 -7.84 12.05 3.42
CA GLN A 70 -8.73 11.40 2.46
C GLN A 70 -8.72 12.12 1.09
N GLU A 71 -8.70 13.46 1.10
CA GLU A 71 -8.71 14.29 -0.11
C GLU A 71 -7.40 14.13 -0.90
N GLU A 72 -6.25 14.11 -0.22
CA GLU A 72 -4.95 13.88 -0.84
C GLU A 72 -4.82 12.49 -1.45
N LEU A 73 -5.33 11.45 -0.76
CA LEU A 73 -5.36 10.08 -1.28
C LEU A 73 -6.25 9.95 -2.52
N LEU A 74 -7.42 10.61 -2.52
CA LEU A 74 -8.31 10.64 -3.68
C LEU A 74 -7.67 11.38 -4.85
N ALA A 75 -7.03 12.53 -4.60
CA ALA A 75 -6.30 13.26 -5.64
C ALA A 75 -5.14 12.43 -6.22
N LYS A 76 -4.43 11.65 -5.39
CA LYS A 76 -3.41 10.69 -5.85
C LYS A 76 -4.03 9.59 -6.72
N PHE A 77 -5.17 9.02 -6.32
CA PHE A 77 -5.90 8.04 -7.11
C PHE A 77 -6.24 8.56 -8.51
N GLU A 78 -6.87 9.74 -8.60
CA GLU A 78 -7.23 10.34 -9.89
C GLU A 78 -6.00 10.56 -10.77
N ARG A 79 -4.90 11.06 -10.19
CA ARG A 79 -3.63 11.23 -10.91
C ARG A 79 -3.10 9.91 -11.48
N LEU A 80 -3.11 8.83 -10.69
CA LEU A 80 -2.62 7.53 -11.14
C LEU A 80 -3.52 6.93 -12.23
N LYS A 81 -4.85 7.10 -12.12
CA LYS A 81 -5.81 6.65 -13.14
C LYS A 81 -5.65 7.37 -14.48
N HIS A 82 -5.22 8.63 -14.47
CA HIS A 82 -4.96 9.37 -15.70
C HIS A 82 -3.60 9.06 -16.33
N LEU A 83 -2.73 8.31 -15.65
CA LEU A 83 -1.42 7.88 -16.14
C LEU A 83 -1.44 6.44 -16.70
N SER A 84 -2.53 5.70 -16.50
CA SER A 84 -2.71 4.28 -16.89
C SER A 84 -3.47 4.11 -18.20
#